data_AF-A0A3L6JBK0-F1
#
_entry.id   AF-A0A3L6JBK0-F1
#
_cell.length_a   1.000
_cell.length_b   1.000
_cell.length_c   1.000
_cell.angle_alpha   90.00
_cell.angle_beta   90.00
_cell.angle_gamma   90.00
#
_symmetry.space_group_name_H-M   'P 1'
#
loop_
_entity.id
_entity.type
_entity.pdbx_description
1 polymer ?
#
loop_
_entity_poly.entity_id
_entity_poly.type
_entity_poly.pdbx_seq_one_letter_code
_entity_poly.pdbx_strand_id
1 'polypeptide(L)' 'MGKAGVAAGVLTFIFGLVLLVDDLHDFVAGTDFLHFLPDFDPYIIWGFHLHHLYIGALIMLIGLAIAAKYRE' A
#
# COMPACT_ATOMS: atom_id res chain seq x y z
N MET A 1 14.75 11.03 -20.00
CA MET A 1 13.83 10.90 -18.84
C MET A 1 14.53 10.52 -17.52
N GLY A 2 15.79 10.04 -17.51
CA GLY A 2 16.53 9.52 -16.34
C GLY A 2 16.08 10.01 -14.95
N LYS A 3 16.48 11.22 -14.53
CA LYS A 3 16.15 11.73 -13.18
C LYS A 3 14.64 11.87 -12.90
N ALA A 4 13.86 12.26 -13.90
CA ALA A 4 12.40 12.38 -13.76
C ALA A 4 11.72 11.01 -13.63
N GLY A 5 12.22 9.99 -14.33
CA GLY A 5 11.75 8.61 -14.23
C GLY A 5 12.10 7.98 -12.89
N VAL A 6 13.30 8.23 -12.38
CA VAL A 6 13.69 7.84 -11.01
C VAL A 6 12.77 8.48 -9.98
N ALA A 7 12.55 9.80 -10.07
CA ALA A 7 11.66 10.50 -9.15
C ALA A 7 10.24 9.95 -9.19
N ALA A 8 9.69 9.70 -10.40
CA ALA A 8 8.37 9.09 -10.55
C ALA A 8 8.30 7.69 -9.89
N GLY A 9 9.29 6.83 -10.15
CA GLY A 9 9.35 5.50 -9.55
C GLY A 9 9.44 5.53 -8.02
N VAL A 10 10.26 6.42 -7.46
CA VAL A 10 10.36 6.62 -6.00
C VAL A 10 9.05 7.12 -5.41
N LEU A 11 8.37 8.07 -6.06
CA LEU A 11 7.07 8.56 -5.60
C LEU A 11 6.01 7.46 -5.64
N THR A 12 5.97 6.66 -6.71
CA THR A 12 5.08 5.49 -6.80
C THR A 12 5.39 4.48 -5.69
N PHE A 13 6.67 4.23 -5.41
CA PHE A 13 7.07 3.33 -4.32
C PHE A 13 6.55 3.84 -2.96
N ILE A 14 6.76 5.12 -2.67
CA ILE A 14 6.31 5.74 -1.42
C ILE A 14 4.77 5.66 -1.30
N PHE A 15 4.04 5.89 -2.39
CA PHE A 15 2.59 5.77 -2.39
C PHE A 15 2.12 4.36 -2.04
N GLY A 16 2.74 3.33 -2.64
CA GLY A 16 2.44 1.94 -2.29
C GLY A 16 2.79 1.60 -0.83
N LEU A 17 3.89 2.16 -0.30
CA LEU A 17 4.30 1.98 1.08
C LEU A 17 3.29 2.57 2.07
N VAL A 18 2.75 3.76 1.77
CA VAL A 18 1.71 4.38 2.62
C VAL A 18 0.49 3.48 2.71
N LEU A 19 -0.01 2.98 1.59
CA LEU A 19 -1.16 2.05 1.58
C LEU A 19 -0.88 0.78 2.37
N LEU A 20 0.30 0.18 2.17
CA LEU A 20 0.68 -1.04 2.87
C LEU A 20 0.81 -0.84 4.38
N VAL A 21 1.33 0.30 4.83
CA VAL A 21 1.47 0.62 6.27
C VAL A 21 0.11 0.96 6.89
N ASP A 22 -0.75 1.65 6.17
CA ASP A 22 -2.11 1.98 6.61
C ASP A 22 -2.91 0.70 6.91
N ASP A 23 -2.91 -0.26 5.97
CA ASP A 23 -3.59 -1.54 6.23
C ASP A 23 -2.89 -2.35 7.32
N LEU A 24 -1.55 -2.38 7.36
CA LEU A 24 -0.81 -3.07 8.44
C LEU A 24 -1.19 -2.55 9.82
N HIS A 25 -1.51 -1.26 9.94
CA HIS A 25 -1.97 -0.65 11.17
C HIS A 25 -3.35 -1.18 11.59
N ASP A 26 -4.22 -1.52 10.64
CA ASP A 26 -5.53 -2.11 10.91
C ASP A 26 -5.44 -3.57 11.40
N PHE A 27 -4.32 -4.27 11.15
CA PHE A 27 -4.08 -5.62 11.71
C PHE A 27 -3.63 -5.59 13.18
N VAL A 28 -3.36 -4.43 13.76
CA VAL A 28 -2.97 -4.29 15.17
C VAL A 28 -4.21 -4.31 16.05
N ALA A 29 -4.31 -5.30 16.94
CA ALA A 29 -5.45 -5.43 17.86
C ALA A 29 -5.68 -4.14 18.68
N GLY A 30 -6.91 -3.64 18.68
CA GLY A 30 -7.32 -2.43 19.41
C GLY A 30 -7.48 -1.16 18.57
N THR A 31 -7.31 -1.23 17.24
CA THR A 31 -7.66 -0.15 16.30
C THR A 31 -9.12 -0.21 15.83
N ASP A 32 -9.91 -1.18 16.32
CA ASP A 32 -11.33 -1.39 15.96
C ASP A 32 -12.21 -0.15 16.12
N PHE A 33 -11.82 0.80 16.98
CA PHE A 33 -12.53 2.07 17.18
C PHE A 33 -12.40 3.07 16.01
N LEU A 34 -11.44 2.86 15.10
CA LEU A 34 -11.30 3.61 13.84
C LEU A 34 -12.22 3.06 12.74
N HIS A 35 -12.77 1.86 12.92
CA HIS A 35 -13.74 1.28 12.00
C HIS A 35 -15.10 1.98 12.19
N PHE A 36 -15.34 3.04 11.42
CA PHE A 36 -16.64 3.72 11.32
C PHE A 36 -17.68 2.88 10.54
N LEU A 37 -17.43 1.59 10.37
CA LEU A 37 -18.24 0.69 9.57
C LEU A 37 -19.28 -0.01 10.46
N PRO A 38 -20.54 -0.16 10.00
CA PRO A 38 -21.56 -0.95 10.68
C PRO A 38 -21.10 -2.41 10.83
N ASP A 39 -21.77 -3.19 11.70
CA ASP A 39 -21.48 -4.61 11.96
C ASP A 39 -21.40 -5.45 10.67
N PHE A 40 -20.24 -5.48 10.04
CA PHE A 40 -19.90 -6.35 8.93
C PHE A 40 -19.23 -7.62 9.48
N ASP A 41 -19.40 -8.72 8.76
CA ASP A 41 -18.75 -9.98 9.10
C ASP A 41 -17.21 -9.78 9.17
N PRO A 42 -16.54 -10.16 10.27
CA PRO A 42 -15.10 -10.03 10.43
C PRO A 42 -14.26 -10.67 9.31
N TYR A 43 -14.74 -11.75 8.67
CA TYR A 43 -14.07 -12.39 7.55
C TYR A 43 -14.09 -11.52 6.28
N ILE A 44 -15.15 -10.73 6.10
CA ILE A 44 -15.26 -9.79 4.97
C ILE A 44 -14.29 -8.62 5.17
N ILE A 45 -14.25 -8.06 6.39
CA ILE A 45 -13.33 -6.98 6.77
C ILE A 45 -11.87 -7.43 6.60
N TRP A 46 -11.52 -8.61 7.11
CA TRP A 46 -10.20 -9.20 6.91
C TRP A 46 -9.81 -9.33 5.43
N GLY A 47 -10.75 -9.73 4.58
CA GLY A 47 -10.55 -9.80 3.13
C GLY A 47 -10.20 -8.45 2.51
N PHE A 48 -10.83 -7.36 2.97
CA PHE A 48 -10.51 -6.00 2.50
C PHE A 48 -9.10 -5.56 2.90
N HIS A 49 -8.67 -5.80 4.14
CA HIS A 49 -7.32 -5.44 4.57
C HIS A 49 -6.25 -6.22 3.81
N LEU A 50 -6.45 -7.52 3.59
CA LEU A 50 -5.52 -8.32 2.78
C LEU A 50 -5.45 -7.85 1.32
N HIS A 51 -6.58 -7.41 0.76
CA HIS A 51 -6.63 -6.91 -0.61
C HIS A 51 -5.84 -5.61 -0.78
N HIS A 52 -6.05 -4.65 0.11
CA HIS A 52 -5.32 -3.39 0.06
C HIS A 52 -3.83 -3.56 0.38
N LEU A 53 -3.49 -4.47 1.32
CA LEU A 53 -2.10 -4.83 1.60
C LEU A 53 -1.39 -5.39 0.36
N TYR A 54 -2.08 -6.24 -0.40
CA TYR A 54 -1.57 -6.75 -1.68
C TYR A 54 -1.40 -5.63 -2.73
N ILE A 55 -2.36 -4.70 -2.82
CA ILE A 55 -2.27 -3.55 -3.73
C ILE A 55 -1.09 -2.64 -3.37
N GLY A 56 -0.91 -2.32 -2.09
CA GLY A 56 0.22 -1.51 -1.61
C GLY A 56 1.55 -2.13 -2.00
N ALA A 57 1.73 -3.43 -1.75
CA ALA A 57 2.92 -4.17 -2.15
C ALA A 57 3.15 -4.15 -3.68
N LEU A 58 2.10 -4.35 -4.47
CA LEU A 58 2.20 -4.33 -5.94
C LEU A 58 2.66 -2.96 -6.46
N ILE A 59 2.09 -1.88 -5.92
CA ILE A 59 2.44 -0.50 -6.29
C ILE A 59 3.91 -0.22 -5.92
N MET A 60 4.37 -0.69 -4.75
CA MET A 60 5.78 -0.58 -4.36
C MET A 60 6.70 -1.24 -5.40
N LEU A 61 6.39 -2.48 -5.81
CA LEU A 61 7.19 -3.21 -6.79
C LEU A 61 7.22 -2.50 -8.16
N ILE A 62 6.09 -1.94 -8.60
CA ILE A 62 6.01 -1.15 -9.83
C ILE A 62 6.90 0.11 -9.72
N GLY A 63 6.81 0.84 -8.61
CA GLY A 63 7.64 2.01 -8.36
C GLY A 63 9.14 1.67 -8.37
N LEU A 64 9.51 0.56 -7.74
CA LEU A 64 10.88 0.07 -7.73
C LEU A 64 11.38 -0.29 -9.15
N ALA A 65 10.55 -1.00 -9.93
CA ALA A 65 10.89 -1.37 -11.31
C ALA A 65 11.08 -0.14 -12.20
N ILE A 66 10.22 0.88 -12.06
CA ILE A 66 10.35 2.15 -12.77
C ILE A 66 11.65 2.87 -12.36
N ALA A 67 11.91 2.99 -11.05
CA ALA A 67 13.09 3.68 -10.55
C ALA A 67 14.38 2.99 -11.00
N ALA A 68 14.42 1.65 -10.98
CA ALA A 68 15.55 0.86 -11.45
C ALA A 68 15.79 1.06 -12.96
N LYS A 69 14.73 1.05 -13.78
CA LYS A 69 14.83 1.22 -15.23
C LYS A 69 15.44 2.56 -15.65
N TYR A 70 15.16 3.64 -14.92
CA TYR A 70 15.61 5.00 -15.29
C TYR A 70 16.83 5.49 -14.51
N ARG A 71 17.41 4.64 -13.65
CA ARG A 71 18.64 4.91 -12.92
C ARG A 71 19.87 4.93 -13.85
N GLU A 72 19.81 4.13 -14.91
CA GLU A 72 20.81 4.02 -15.98
C GLU A 72 20.51 5.03 -17.11
#